data_AF-A0A1V6H9A9-F1
#
_entry.id   AF-A0A1V6H9A9-F1
#
_cell.length_a   1.000
_cell.length_b   1.000
_cell.length_c   1.000
_cell.angle_alpha   90.00
_cell.angle_beta   90.00
_cell.angle_gamma   90.00
#
_symmetry.space_group_name_H-M   'P 1'
#
loop_
_entity.id
_entity.type
_entity.pdbx_description
1 polymer ?
#
loop_
_entity_poly.entity_id
_entity_poly.type
_entity_poly.pdbx_seq_one_letter_code
_entity_poly.pdbx_strand_id
1 'polypeptide(L)'
;MLHVTHERFPLAIGSDVVVAHSCMVHGATLEDACLVGIGARVLDGAVVESEAQVGAGALVPPGMRVPAGHLVLGVPARVVRPLTAAERAGIREIAARYVRVKDEYLRALSGEGEGA
;
A
#
# COMPACT_ATOMS: atom_id res chain seq x y z
N MET A 1 -1.56 9.46 5.65
CA MET A 1 -0.96 10.72 5.16
C MET A 1 -0.13 10.42 3.93
N LEU A 2 -0.43 11.09 2.82
CA LEU A 2 0.33 11.01 1.58
C LEU A 2 1.06 12.35 1.41
N HIS A 3 2.38 12.32 1.26
CA HIS A 3 3.21 13.52 1.21
C HIS A 3 4.28 13.40 0.11
N VAL A 4 4.57 14.51 -0.55
CA VAL A 4 5.65 14.65 -1.54
C VAL A 4 6.74 15.54 -0.97
N THR A 5 8.00 15.18 -1.20
CA THR A 5 9.12 16.04 -0.82
C THR A 5 9.42 16.95 -2.01
N HIS A 6 8.96 18.20 -1.92
CA HIS A 6 9.04 19.19 -2.98
C HIS A 6 10.43 19.24 -3.63
N GLU A 7 10.47 19.24 -4.97
CA GLU A 7 11.69 19.25 -5.79
C GLU A 7 12.69 18.10 -5.56
N ARG A 8 12.38 17.11 -4.72
CA ARG A 8 13.34 16.07 -4.32
C ARG A 8 12.84 14.64 -4.50
N PHE A 9 11.68 14.33 -3.93
CA PHE A 9 11.10 12.99 -4.00
C PHE A 9 9.60 13.04 -4.29
N PRO A 10 9.15 12.61 -5.49
CA PRO A 10 7.73 12.52 -5.80
C PRO A 10 7.09 11.39 -4.99
N LEU A 11 5.76 11.39 -4.94
CA LEU A 11 4.97 10.25 -4.48
C LEU A 11 4.29 9.62 -5.71
N ALA A 12 4.68 8.40 -6.03
CA ALA A 12 4.07 7.62 -7.11
C ALA A 12 3.40 6.37 -6.52
N ILE A 13 2.15 6.13 -6.90
CA ILE A 13 1.37 4.97 -6.46
C ILE A 13 0.82 4.28 -7.71
N GLY A 14 1.19 3.02 -7.89
CA GLY A 14 0.76 2.17 -9.00
C GLY A 14 -0.68 1.67 -8.86
N SER A 15 -1.00 0.66 -9.66
CA SER A 15 -2.32 0.02 -9.71
C SER A 15 -2.47 -1.02 -8.60
N ASP A 16 -3.69 -1.24 -8.13
CA ASP A 16 -4.02 -2.27 -7.11
C ASP A 16 -3.22 -2.17 -5.80
N VAL A 17 -2.71 -0.98 -5.46
CA VAL A 17 -1.98 -0.74 -4.21
C VAL A 17 -2.95 -0.65 -3.04
N VAL A 18 -2.65 -1.38 -1.97
CA VAL A 18 -3.40 -1.32 -0.72
C VAL A 18 -2.65 -0.47 0.29
N VAL A 19 -3.12 0.76 0.51
CA VAL A 19 -2.67 1.60 1.63
C VAL A 19 -3.63 1.42 2.80
N ALA A 20 -3.21 0.65 3.81
CA ALA A 20 -4.09 0.32 4.93
C ALA A 20 -4.28 1.49 5.92
N HIS A 21 -4.99 1.22 7.01
CA HIS A 21 -5.35 2.22 8.01
C HIS A 21 -4.12 2.91 8.63
N SER A 22 -4.20 4.23 8.81
CA SER A 22 -3.21 5.04 9.54
C SER A 22 -1.77 4.96 9.00
N CYS A 23 -1.59 4.74 7.69
CA CYS A 23 -0.27 4.72 7.07
C CYS A 23 0.26 6.12 6.75
N MET A 24 1.59 6.24 6.64
CA MET A 24 2.26 7.40 6.06
C MET A 24 3.12 6.95 4.88
N VAL A 25 2.98 7.63 3.74
CA VAL A 25 3.84 7.46 2.57
C VAL A 25 4.39 8.84 2.21
N HIS A 26 5.71 8.99 2.24
CA HIS A 26 6.39 10.27 2.16
C HIS A 26 7.48 10.19 1.10
N GLY A 27 7.27 10.85 -0.05
CA GLY A 27 8.25 10.93 -1.14
C GLY A 27 8.73 9.57 -1.65
N ALA A 28 7.82 8.60 -1.84
CA ALA A 28 8.18 7.22 -2.18
C ALA A 28 7.48 6.72 -3.46
N THR A 29 7.97 5.61 -4.00
CA THR A 29 7.31 4.89 -5.09
C THR A 29 6.72 3.59 -4.57
N LEU A 30 5.42 3.40 -4.76
CA LEU A 30 4.74 2.13 -4.57
C LEU A 30 4.38 1.59 -5.96
N GLU A 31 4.98 0.47 -6.37
CA GLU A 31 4.65 -0.20 -7.63
C GLU A 31 3.33 -0.99 -7.52
N ASP A 32 2.98 -1.71 -8.57
CA ASP A 32 1.68 -2.37 -8.69
C ASP A 32 1.48 -3.49 -7.66
N ALA A 33 0.24 -3.63 -7.19
CA ALA A 33 -0.19 -4.69 -6.28
C ALA A 33 0.65 -4.78 -5.00
N CYS A 34 1.16 -3.67 -4.48
CA CYS A 34 1.84 -3.61 -3.19
C CYS A 34 0.86 -3.45 -2.01
N LEU A 35 1.27 -3.88 -0.82
CA LEU A 35 0.51 -3.65 0.42
C LEU A 35 1.35 -2.89 1.44
N VAL A 36 0.85 -1.72 1.87
CA VAL A 36 1.37 -0.97 3.02
C VAL A 36 0.51 -1.28 4.24
N GLY A 37 1.06 -2.05 5.17
CA GLY A 37 0.35 -2.55 6.34
C GLY A 37 -0.05 -1.46 7.32
N ILE A 38 -1.07 -1.75 8.13
CA ILE A 38 -1.66 -0.79 9.09
C ILE A 38 -0.59 -0.11 9.94
N GLY A 39 -0.63 1.22 10.02
CA GLY A 39 0.29 2.02 10.82
C GLY A 39 1.73 2.06 10.31
N ALA A 40 2.04 1.47 9.15
CA ALA A 40 3.37 1.50 8.57
C ALA A 40 3.71 2.87 7.97
N ARG A 41 5.01 3.11 7.83
CA ARG A 41 5.58 4.38 7.35
C ARG A 41 6.62 4.08 6.28
N VAL A 42 6.46 4.67 5.11
CA VAL A 42 7.40 4.58 3.98
C VAL A 42 8.00 5.96 3.73
N LEU A 43 9.31 6.08 3.86
CA LEU A 43 10.03 7.35 3.84
C LEU A 43 10.70 7.67 2.49
N ASP A 44 11.25 8.87 2.41
CA ASP A 44 11.77 9.49 1.20
C ASP A 44 12.67 8.59 0.35
N GLY A 45 12.41 8.56 -0.95
CA GLY A 45 13.19 7.81 -1.93
C GLY A 45 13.06 6.29 -1.82
N ALA A 46 12.24 5.77 -0.90
CA ALA A 46 11.99 4.35 -0.82
C ALA A 46 11.18 3.86 -2.04
N VAL A 47 11.44 2.62 -2.45
CA VAL A 47 10.69 1.94 -3.52
C VAL A 47 10.14 0.65 -2.95
N VAL A 48 8.82 0.49 -2.99
CA VAL A 48 8.14 -0.78 -2.71
C VAL A 48 7.81 -1.40 -4.05
N GLU A 49 8.57 -2.43 -4.42
CA GLU A 49 8.42 -3.08 -5.72
C GLU A 49 7.19 -3.98 -5.78
N SER A 50 6.78 -4.30 -7.00
CA SER A 50 5.53 -4.97 -7.30
C SER A 50 5.28 -6.23 -6.45
N GLU A 51 4.04 -6.40 -6.00
CA GLU A 51 3.62 -7.51 -5.14
C GLU A 51 4.33 -7.59 -3.78
N ALA A 52 5.09 -6.57 -3.36
CA ALA A 52 5.71 -6.56 -2.04
C ALA A 52 4.76 -6.13 -0.92
N GLN A 53 5.11 -6.50 0.31
CA GLN A 53 4.33 -6.20 1.50
C GLN A 53 5.19 -5.55 2.59
N VAL A 54 4.77 -4.37 3.03
CA VAL A 54 5.23 -3.72 4.26
C VAL A 54 4.32 -4.17 5.38
N GLY A 55 4.85 -4.85 6.41
CA GLY A 55 4.02 -5.30 7.51
C GLY A 55 3.54 -4.18 8.42
N ALA A 56 2.57 -4.49 9.27
CA ALA A 56 1.96 -3.53 10.18
C ALA A 56 3.01 -2.87 11.10
N GLY A 57 2.90 -1.56 11.27
CA GLY A 57 3.79 -0.75 12.11
C GLY A 57 5.24 -0.64 11.63
N ALA A 58 5.59 -1.21 10.48
CA ALA A 58 6.97 -1.17 9.97
C ALA A 58 7.38 0.24 9.51
N LEU A 59 8.67 0.56 9.64
CA LEU A 59 9.27 1.81 9.16
C LEU A 59 10.26 1.51 8.03
N VAL A 60 9.86 1.70 6.78
CA VAL A 60 10.75 1.60 5.62
C VAL A 60 11.62 2.87 5.60
N PRO A 61 12.94 2.78 5.85
CA PRO A 61 13.82 3.93 5.93
C PRO A 61 14.05 4.57 4.56
N PRO A 62 14.56 5.82 4.52
CA PRO A 62 14.81 6.52 3.27
C PRO A 62 15.71 5.73 2.31
N GLY A 63 15.37 5.72 1.02
CA GLY A 63 16.12 5.04 -0.03
C GLY A 63 16.07 3.51 -0.01
N MET A 64 15.35 2.89 0.92
CA MET A 64 15.22 1.42 0.94
C MET A 64 14.39 0.94 -0.25
N ARG A 65 14.90 -0.09 -0.93
CA ARG A 65 14.16 -0.86 -1.93
C ARG A 65 13.63 -2.13 -1.28
N VAL A 66 12.30 -2.26 -1.20
CA VAL A 66 11.63 -3.48 -0.77
C VAL A 66 11.49 -4.38 -2.00
N PRO A 67 12.11 -5.57 -2.02
CA PRO A 67 12.11 -6.43 -3.20
C PRO A 67 10.71 -6.92 -3.58
N ALA A 68 10.47 -7.08 -4.88
CA ALA A 68 9.20 -7.60 -5.39
C ALA A 68 8.80 -8.91 -4.72
N GLY A 69 7.53 -9.06 -4.36
CA GLY A 69 7.01 -10.27 -3.75
C GLY A 69 7.60 -10.62 -2.38
N HIS A 70 8.23 -9.69 -1.66
CA HIS A 70 8.80 -9.92 -0.32
C HIS A 70 8.05 -9.19 0.80
N LEU A 71 8.14 -9.77 2.00
CA LEU A 71 7.67 -9.17 3.24
C LEU A 71 8.81 -8.44 3.97
N VAL A 72 8.57 -7.18 4.35
CA VAL A 72 9.43 -6.43 5.27
C VAL A 72 8.74 -6.14 6.60
N LEU A 73 9.48 -6.24 7.71
CA LEU A 73 8.98 -6.00 9.06
C LEU A 73 9.96 -5.17 9.90
N GLY A 74 9.45 -4.49 10.93
CA GLY A 74 10.26 -3.87 11.99
C GLY A 74 10.50 -2.36 11.83
N VAL A 75 11.19 -1.80 12.82
CA VAL A 75 11.58 -0.39 12.89
C VAL A 75 13.07 -0.33 13.29
N PRO A 76 14.00 -0.07 12.36
CA PRO A 76 13.78 0.06 10.92
C PRO A 76 13.42 -1.27 10.25
N ALA A 77 12.68 -1.22 9.15
CA ALA A 77 12.23 -2.39 8.43
C ALA A 77 13.39 -3.19 7.83
N ARG A 78 13.24 -4.51 7.77
CA ARG A 78 14.18 -5.46 7.15
C ARG A 78 13.40 -6.47 6.31
N VAL A 79 14.01 -6.94 5.22
CA VAL A 79 13.46 -8.06 4.43
C VAL A 79 13.50 -9.31 5.29
N VAL A 80 12.36 -9.96 5.45
CA VAL A 80 12.22 -11.14 6.30
C VAL A 80 12.18 -12.41 5.46
N ARG A 81 11.32 -12.42 4.43
CA ARG A 81 11.12 -13.59 3.56
C ARG A 81 10.37 -13.22 2.28
N PRO A 82 10.39 -14.08 1.25
CA PRO A 82 9.41 -14.04 0.18
C PRO A 82 7.99 -14.24 0.73
N LEU A 83 7.02 -13.62 0.05
CA LEU A 83 5.61 -13.90 0.25
C LEU A 83 5.27 -15.28 -0.31
N THR A 84 4.28 -15.91 0.29
CA THR A 84 3.63 -17.09 -0.28
C THR A 84 2.75 -16.69 -1.47
N ALA A 85 2.38 -17.66 -2.30
CA ALA A 85 1.45 -17.41 -3.42
C ALA A 85 0.09 -16.88 -2.94
N ALA A 86 -0.40 -17.38 -1.80
CA ALA A 86 -1.65 -16.93 -1.20
C ALA A 86 -1.56 -15.47 -0.71
N GLU A 87 -0.45 -15.08 -0.07
CA GLU A 87 -0.23 -13.70 0.35
C GLU A 87 -0.17 -12.75 -0.86
N ARG A 88 0.54 -13.10 -1.94
CA ARG A 88 0.57 -12.30 -3.18
C ARG A 88 -0.81 -12.14 -3.82
N ALA A 89 -1.56 -13.24 -3.96
CA ALA A 89 -2.91 -13.22 -4.50
C ALA A 89 -3.86 -12.36 -3.64
N GLY A 90 -3.70 -12.45 -2.31
CA GLY A 90 -4.49 -11.70 -1.35
C GLY A 90 -4.41 -10.19 -1.52
N ILE A 91 -3.27 -9.63 -1.98
CA ILE A 91 -3.15 -8.17 -2.18
C ILE A 91 -4.17 -7.67 -3.22
N ARG A 92 -4.24 -8.34 -4.39
CA ARG A 92 -5.19 -7.98 -5.45
C ARG A 92 -6.63 -8.25 -5.03
N GLU A 93 -6.88 -9.32 -4.28
CA GLU A 93 -8.21 -9.60 -3.74
C GLU A 93 -8.69 -8.47 -2.82
N ILE A 94 -7.82 -7.99 -1.93
CA ILE A 94 -8.11 -6.86 -1.05
C ILE A 94 -8.38 -5.59 -1.87
N ALA A 95 -7.51 -5.27 -2.85
CA ALA A 95 -7.71 -4.11 -3.71
C ALA A 95 -9.06 -4.15 -4.43
N ALA A 96 -9.38 -5.28 -5.09
CA ALA A 96 -10.64 -5.48 -5.78
C ALA A 96 -11.85 -5.39 -4.83
N ARG A 97 -11.72 -5.89 -3.59
CA ARG A 97 -12.77 -5.76 -2.56
C ARG A 97 -13.01 -4.30 -2.21
N TYR A 98 -11.97 -3.50 -2.00
CA TYR A 98 -12.13 -2.08 -1.68
C TYR A 98 -12.75 -1.28 -2.83
N VAL A 99 -12.48 -1.64 -4.09
CA VAL A 99 -13.18 -1.06 -5.24
C VAL A 99 -14.69 -1.34 -5.16
N ARG A 100 -15.08 -2.61 -4.92
CA ARG A 100 -16.49 -2.98 -4.78
C ARG A 100 -17.19 -2.23 -3.64
N VAL A 101 -16.56 -2.20 -2.46
CA VAL A 101 -17.11 -1.48 -1.30
C VAL A 101 -17.25 0.01 -1.61
N LYS A 102 -16.27 0.63 -2.27
CA LYS A 102 -16.38 2.03 -2.71
C LYS A 102 -17.57 2.22 -3.66
N ASP A 103 -17.80 1.32 -4.61
CA ASP A 103 -18.94 1.40 -5.52
C ASP A 103 -20.29 1.27 -4.78
N GLU A 104 -20.40 0.37 -3.81
CA GLU A 104 -21.58 0.23 -2.96
C GLU A 104 -21.89 1.53 -2.20
N TYR A 105 -20.87 2.17 -1.61
CA TYR A 105 -21.03 3.46 -0.93
C TYR A 105 -21.42 4.59 -1.88
N LEU A 106 -20.84 4.66 -3.09
CA LEU A 106 -21.19 5.68 -4.07
C LEU A 106 -22.66 5.55 -4.53
N ARG A 107 -23.15 4.32 -4.72
CA ARG A 107 -24.57 4.06 -5.05
C ARG A 107 -25.49 4.49 -3.91
N ALA A 108 -25.14 4.14 -2.67
CA ALA A 108 -25.91 4.54 -1.50
C ALA A 108 -25.99 6.07 -1.36
N LEU A 109 -24.88 6.78 -1.61
CA LEU A 109 -24.84 8.25 -1.57
C LEU A 109 -25.61 8.92 -2.71
N SER A 110 -25.77 8.22 -3.84
CA SER A 110 -26.47 8.74 -5.03
C SER A 110 -27.98 8.52 -4.97
N GLY A 111 -28.50 7.89 -3.89
CA GLY A 111 -29.94 7.65 -3.70
C GLY A 111 -30.51 6.53 -4.58
N GLU A 112 -29.68 5.80 -5.32
CA GLU A 112 -30.09 4.68 -6.18
C GLU A 112 -30.46 3.40 -5.39
N GLY A 113 -30.74 3.52 -4.09
CA GLY A 113 -31.03 2.41 -3.18
C GLY A 113 -32.21 2.60 -2.22
N GLU A 114 -32.90 3.75 -2.23
CA GLU A 114 -34.05 4.02 -1.33
C GLU A 114 -35.42 3.80 -2.00
N GLY A 115 -35.52 2.83 -2.91
CA GLY A 115 -36.73 2.59 -3.71
C GLY A 115 -37.14 1.12 -3.85
N ALA A 116 -36.91 0.28 -2.84
CA ALA A 116 -37.42 -1.10 -2.79
C ALA A 116 -38.19 -1.36 -1.49
#